data_AF-A0A1D2A6V6-F1
#
_entry.id   AF-A0A1D2A6V6-F1
#
_cell.length_a   1.000
_cell.length_b   1.000
_cell.length_c   1.000
_cell.angle_alpha   90.00
_cell.angle_beta   90.00
_cell.angle_gamma   90.00
#
_symmetry.space_group_name_H-M   'P 1'
#
loop_
_entity.id
_entity.type
_entity.pdbx_description
1 polymer ?
#
loop_
_entity_poly.entity_id
_entity_poly.type
_entity_poly.pdbx_seq_one_letter_code
_entity_poly.pdbx_strand_id
1 'polypeptide(L)'
;ESVSTRALLCCSCIRVGDSILVHPPAGNQPYVAKIEQISSRKANGSSVITISWYYRPEEAHGGRKSYHGRDELFPSDHYDDINVQSVEGPCRVLTRGEYTEATEQVANGLKEDDGIPCFYTCVEYKAAKRAFHPDRIDVYCCCNMPYNPDLDMIQCTCCEDFFHAACIGATNEELPYLSNLGFVCMECAMAKEAAGALPGTYRK
;
A
#
# COMPACT_ATOMS: atom_id res chain seq x y z
N GLU A 1 -27.12 4.59 26.52
CA GLU A 1 -27.20 5.31 25.23
C GLU A 1 -26.93 4.28 24.13
N SER A 2 -27.82 4.15 23.15
CA SER A 2 -27.74 3.10 22.13
C SER A 2 -26.80 3.53 21.00
N VAL A 3 -25.61 2.91 20.93
CA VAL A 3 -24.67 3.06 19.81
C VAL A 3 -25.32 2.42 18.57
N SER A 4 -25.63 3.21 17.54
CA SER A 4 -26.13 2.69 16.26
C SER A 4 -24.94 2.27 15.41
N THR A 5 -24.90 1.04 14.93
CA THR A 5 -23.81 0.54 14.06
C THR A 5 -24.02 0.86 12.57
N ARG A 6 -25.11 1.57 12.23
CA ARG A 6 -25.50 1.86 10.84
C ARG A 6 -26.00 3.28 10.67
N ALA A 7 -25.55 3.93 9.61
CA ALA A 7 -26.16 5.14 9.05
C ALA A 7 -26.40 4.94 7.54
N LEU A 8 -27.41 5.62 7.01
CA LEU A 8 -27.79 5.57 5.61
C LEU A 8 -27.30 6.86 4.92
N LEU A 9 -26.37 6.74 3.97
CA LEU A 9 -26.17 7.73 2.93
C LEU A 9 -27.00 7.33 1.70
N CYS A 10 -27.28 8.31 0.83
CA CYS A 10 -28.32 8.31 -0.20
C CYS A 10 -28.47 7.03 -1.07
N CYS A 11 -27.49 6.12 -1.14
CA CYS A 11 -27.61 4.83 -1.83
C CYS A 11 -26.75 3.67 -1.23
N SER A 12 -26.06 3.88 -0.10
CA SER A 12 -25.19 2.87 0.52
C SER A 12 -25.22 2.96 2.04
N CYS A 13 -25.28 1.81 2.71
CA CYS A 13 -25.20 1.75 4.17
C CYS A 13 -23.73 1.85 4.61
N ILE A 14 -23.43 2.81 5.49
CA ILE A 14 -22.10 2.93 6.11
C ILE A 14 -22.11 2.27 7.49
N ARG A 15 -20.97 1.70 7.88
CA ARG A 15 -20.75 0.95 9.12
C ARG A 15 -19.42 1.34 9.74
N VAL A 16 -19.32 1.13 11.05
CA VAL A 16 -18.03 1.21 11.75
C VAL A 16 -17.05 0.21 11.11
N GLY A 17 -15.84 0.67 10.81
CA GLY A 17 -14.81 -0.07 10.11
C GLY A 17 -14.74 0.19 8.61
N ASP A 18 -15.80 0.73 7.99
CA ASP A 18 -15.80 1.06 6.57
C ASP A 18 -14.79 2.19 6.28
N SER A 19 -14.17 2.14 5.10
CA SER A 19 -13.35 3.23 4.57
C SER A 19 -14.15 4.06 3.57
N ILE A 20 -13.97 5.37 3.63
CA ILE A 20 -14.79 6.34 2.91
C ILE A 20 -13.93 7.43 2.30
N LEU A 21 -14.44 7.99 1.20
CA LEU A 21 -13.99 9.25 0.64
C LEU A 21 -14.76 10.40 1.30
N VAL A 22 -14.03 11.45 1.66
CA VAL A 22 -14.58 12.65 2.28
C VAL A 22 -14.31 13.85 1.41
N HIS A 23 -15.34 14.69 1.25
CA HIS A 23 -15.29 15.87 0.39
C HIS A 23 -14.15 16.80 0.80
N PRO A 24 -13.26 17.18 -0.12
CA PRO A 24 -12.14 18.02 0.21
C PRO A 24 -12.51 19.51 0.10
N PRO A 25 -11.67 20.42 0.64
CA PRO A 25 -11.68 21.82 0.25
C PRO A 25 -11.49 21.95 -1.27
N ALA A 26 -12.14 22.95 -1.86
CA ALA A 26 -12.25 23.12 -3.32
C ALA A 26 -10.90 22.94 -4.06
N GLY A 27 -10.91 22.10 -5.11
CA GLY A 27 -9.78 21.88 -6.01
C GLY A 27 -8.81 20.76 -5.60
N ASN A 28 -9.01 20.12 -4.45
CA ASN A 28 -8.19 19.00 -4.00
C ASN A 28 -8.85 17.65 -4.32
N GLN A 29 -8.05 16.58 -4.28
CA GLN A 29 -8.55 15.21 -4.33
C GLN A 29 -9.28 14.85 -3.03
N PRO A 30 -10.25 13.91 -3.06
CA PRO A 30 -10.96 13.48 -1.85
C PRO A 30 -10.01 12.91 -0.80
N TYR A 31 -10.30 13.24 0.46
CA TYR A 31 -9.60 12.65 1.61
C TYR A 31 -10.10 11.23 1.86
N VAL A 32 -9.27 10.41 2.47
CA VAL A 32 -9.60 9.02 2.79
C VAL A 32 -9.65 8.86 4.31
N ALA A 33 -10.72 8.26 4.82
CA ALA A 33 -10.90 8.07 6.26
C ALA A 33 -11.53 6.72 6.58
N LYS A 34 -11.29 6.23 7.79
CA LYS A 34 -11.99 5.08 8.36
C LYS A 34 -13.06 5.54 9.34
N ILE A 35 -14.23 4.91 9.30
CA ILE A 35 -15.30 5.17 10.28
C ILE A 35 -14.97 4.44 11.57
N GLU A 36 -14.74 5.20 12.65
CA GLU A 36 -14.44 4.65 13.97
C GLU A 36 -15.70 4.54 14.83
N GLN A 37 -16.60 5.51 14.70
CA GLN A 37 -17.86 5.52 15.45
C GLN A 37 -18.97 6.21 14.66
N ILE A 38 -20.19 5.69 14.78
CA ILE A 38 -21.40 6.35 14.28
C ILE A 38 -22.20 6.85 15.47
N SER A 39 -22.36 8.17 15.59
CA SER A 39 -23.16 8.78 16.65
C SER A 39 -24.64 8.77 16.26
N SER A 40 -25.52 8.68 17.27
CA SER A 40 -26.97 8.79 17.04
C SER A 40 -27.34 10.13 16.40
N ARG A 41 -28.42 10.14 15.62
CA ARG A 41 -28.98 11.37 15.02
C ARG A 41 -29.25 12.38 16.13
N LYS A 42 -28.61 13.55 16.05
CA LYS A 42 -28.87 14.68 16.97
C LYS A 42 -30.31 15.15 16.79
N ALA A 43 -30.88 15.82 17.79
CA ALA A 43 -32.28 16.30 17.76
C ALA A 43 -32.58 17.23 16.56
N ASN A 44 -31.56 17.90 16.01
CA ASN A 44 -31.64 18.72 14.80
C ASN A 44 -31.62 17.91 13.49
N GLY A 45 -31.62 16.58 13.55
CA GLY A 45 -31.59 15.70 12.39
C GLY A 45 -30.20 15.41 11.82
N SER A 46 -29.13 16.04 12.31
CA SER A 46 -27.77 15.79 11.82
C SER A 46 -27.19 14.50 12.40
N SER A 47 -26.50 13.74 11.55
CA SER A 47 -25.76 12.55 11.98
C SER A 47 -24.26 12.86 11.86
N VAL A 48 -23.54 12.62 12.93
CA VAL A 48 -22.09 12.85 13.02
C VAL A 48 -21.41 11.51 13.15
N ILE A 49 -20.29 11.34 12.46
CA ILE A 49 -19.43 10.17 12.56
C ILE A 49 -18.06 10.60 13.04
N THR A 50 -17.46 9.79 13.90
CA THR A 50 -16.06 9.94 14.29
C THR A 50 -15.23 9.10 13.34
N ILE A 51 -14.19 9.69 12.77
CA ILE A 51 -13.32 9.07 11.78
C ILE A 51 -11.86 9.13 12.22
N SER A 52 -11.03 8.26 11.65
CA SER A 52 -9.57 8.40 11.65
C SER A 52 -9.09 8.64 10.22
N TRP A 53 -8.18 9.60 10.04
CA TRP A 53 -7.68 9.98 8.73
C TRP A 53 -6.60 9.01 8.23
N TYR A 54 -6.67 8.69 6.95
CA TYR A 54 -5.54 8.15 6.21
C TYR A 54 -4.82 9.29 5.51
N TYR A 55 -3.51 9.39 5.71
CA TYR A 55 -2.66 10.39 5.05
C TYR A 55 -2.09 9.81 3.78
N ARG A 56 -2.10 10.60 2.70
CA ARG A 56 -1.32 10.29 1.52
C ARG A 56 0.16 10.65 1.75
N PRO A 57 1.09 10.03 1.02
CA PRO A 57 2.50 10.39 1.06
C PRO A 57 2.82 11.88 0.94
N GLU A 58 2.06 12.62 0.13
CA GLU A 58 2.21 14.06 -0.09
C GLU A 58 1.81 14.89 1.13
N GLU A 59 0.91 14.37 1.96
CA GLU A 59 0.34 15.05 3.12
C GLU A 59 1.16 14.80 4.40
N ALA A 60 1.96 13.73 4.42
CA ALA A 60 2.80 13.37 5.55
C ALA A 60 4.10 14.19 5.60
N HIS A 61 4.71 14.28 6.78
CA HIS A 61 6.00 14.92 6.93
C HIS A 61 7.08 14.21 6.09
N GLY A 62 7.83 14.99 5.31
CA GLY A 62 8.85 14.49 4.39
C GLY A 62 8.36 14.23 2.97
N GLY A 63 7.03 14.23 2.73
CA GLY A 63 6.43 14.11 1.41
C GLY A 63 6.61 12.74 0.74
N ARG A 64 6.08 12.61 -0.47
CA ARG A 64 6.20 11.38 -1.28
C ARG A 64 7.67 11.06 -1.58
N LYS A 65 8.02 9.77 -1.41
CA LYS A 65 9.31 9.18 -1.78
C LYS A 65 9.12 8.31 -3.02
N SER A 66 10.22 7.98 -3.70
CA SER A 66 10.21 7.17 -4.93
C SER A 66 9.69 5.75 -4.73
N TYR A 67 9.80 5.23 -3.51
CA TYR A 67 9.33 3.89 -3.15
C TYR A 67 7.86 3.87 -2.68
N HIS A 68 7.22 5.04 -2.51
CA HIS A 68 5.80 5.04 -2.15
C HIS A 68 4.95 4.77 -3.40
N GLY A 69 4.07 3.79 -3.31
CA GLY A 69 3.17 3.49 -4.43
C GLY A 69 2.05 4.51 -4.57
N ARG A 70 1.44 4.56 -5.74
CA ARG A 70 0.44 5.52 -6.16
C ARG A 70 -0.75 5.56 -5.20
N ASP A 71 -1.25 4.38 -4.84
CA ASP A 71 -2.44 4.19 -4.01
C ASP A 71 -2.12 3.89 -2.54
N GLU A 72 -0.89 4.22 -2.10
CA GLU A 72 -0.46 4.06 -0.70
C GLU A 72 -1.08 5.12 0.22
N LEU A 73 -1.46 4.67 1.41
CA LEU A 73 -2.00 5.48 2.50
C LEU A 73 -1.34 5.13 3.83
N PHE A 74 -1.28 6.10 4.73
CA PHE A 74 -0.80 5.94 6.10
C PHE A 74 -1.95 6.09 7.09
N PRO A 75 -2.38 5.03 7.79
CA PRO A 75 -3.30 5.17 8.93
C PRO A 75 -2.68 6.09 9.97
N SER A 76 -3.48 7.00 10.53
CA SER A 76 -2.99 7.99 11.47
C SER A 76 -3.72 7.98 12.81
N ASP A 77 -3.09 8.64 13.79
CA ASP A 77 -3.70 8.95 15.09
C ASP A 77 -4.51 10.26 15.07
N HIS A 78 -4.83 10.77 13.88
CA HIS A 78 -5.64 11.98 13.71
C HIS A 78 -7.11 11.61 13.55
N TYR A 79 -7.89 11.93 14.58
CA TYR A 79 -9.33 11.70 14.62
C TYR A 79 -10.09 13.01 14.47
N ASP A 80 -11.23 12.96 13.79
CA ASP A 80 -12.16 14.08 13.66
C ASP A 80 -13.62 13.62 13.71
N ASP A 81 -14.50 14.52 14.13
CA ASP A 81 -15.95 14.37 14.05
C ASP A 81 -16.48 15.13 12.82
N ILE A 82 -17.01 14.40 11.83
CA ILE A 82 -17.54 15.00 10.60
C ILE A 82 -19.05 14.76 10.45
N ASN A 83 -19.71 15.64 9.71
CA ASN A 83 -21.09 15.41 9.30
C ASN A 83 -21.11 14.29 8.26
N VAL A 84 -22.05 13.35 8.39
CA VAL A 84 -22.27 12.26 7.42
C VAL A 84 -22.47 12.77 5.98
N GLN A 85 -22.95 14.01 5.81
CA GLN A 85 -23.15 14.64 4.50
C GLN A 85 -21.83 14.99 3.78
N SER A 86 -20.70 15.00 4.49
CA SER A 86 -19.38 15.22 3.91
C SER A 86 -18.81 13.96 3.24
N VAL A 87 -19.45 12.81 3.41
CA VAL A 87 -19.03 11.55 2.77
C VAL A 87 -19.41 11.57 1.29
N GLU A 88 -18.42 11.40 0.43
CA GLU A 88 -18.63 11.33 -1.03
C GLU A 88 -18.99 9.93 -1.50
N GLY A 89 -18.37 8.90 -0.91
CA GLY A 89 -18.58 7.52 -1.33
C GLY A 89 -17.71 6.51 -0.59
N PRO A 90 -17.91 5.21 -0.84
CA PRO A 90 -17.09 4.15 -0.27
C PRO A 90 -15.72 4.08 -0.95
N CYS A 91 -14.73 3.57 -0.23
CA CYS A 91 -13.48 3.08 -0.79
C CYS A 91 -13.02 1.84 -0.04
N ARG A 92 -12.00 1.15 -0.57
CA ARG A 92 -11.31 0.05 0.10
C ARG A 92 -9.93 0.51 0.51
N VAL A 93 -9.54 0.16 1.74
CA VAL A 93 -8.18 0.33 2.23
C VAL A 93 -7.74 -1.03 2.76
N LEU A 94 -6.80 -1.66 2.06
CA LEU A 94 -6.37 -3.03 2.30
C LEU A 94 -4.99 -3.06 2.97
N THR A 95 -4.61 -4.22 3.49
CA THR A 95 -3.19 -4.49 3.73
C THR A 95 -2.46 -4.56 2.39
N ARG A 96 -1.15 -4.32 2.40
CA ARG A 96 -0.31 -4.40 1.19
C ARG A 96 -0.47 -5.72 0.43
N GLY A 97 -0.48 -6.85 1.14
CA GLY A 97 -0.62 -8.17 0.52
C GLY A 97 -1.98 -8.39 -0.13
N GLU A 98 -3.06 -8.01 0.55
CA GLU A 98 -4.42 -8.08 0.00
C GLU A 98 -4.60 -7.18 -1.23
N TYR A 99 -3.95 -6.01 -1.23
CA TYR A 99 -3.97 -5.11 -2.37
C TYR A 99 -3.25 -5.72 -3.58
N THR A 100 -2.02 -6.22 -3.39
CA THR A 100 -1.28 -6.91 -4.45
C THR A 100 -2.12 -8.04 -5.06
N GLU A 101 -2.68 -8.93 -4.23
CA GLU A 101 -3.53 -10.03 -4.70
C GLU A 101 -4.77 -9.51 -5.46
N ALA A 102 -5.45 -8.49 -4.95
CA ALA A 102 -6.62 -7.91 -5.61
C ALA A 102 -6.27 -7.30 -6.97
N THR A 103 -5.14 -6.59 -7.08
CA THR A 103 -4.68 -6.00 -8.34
C THR A 103 -4.27 -7.06 -9.36
N GLU A 104 -3.61 -8.12 -8.92
CA GLU A 104 -3.26 -9.26 -9.78
C GLU A 104 -4.50 -9.98 -10.32
N GLN A 105 -5.52 -10.19 -9.48
CA GLN A 105 -6.78 -10.81 -9.92
C GLN A 105 -7.47 -9.98 -11.01
N VAL A 106 -7.47 -8.65 -10.89
CA VAL A 106 -8.03 -7.76 -11.92
C VAL A 106 -7.16 -7.77 -13.18
N ALA A 107 -5.84 -7.65 -13.04
CA ALA A 107 -4.90 -7.67 -14.18
C ALA A 107 -4.96 -8.98 -14.98
N ASN A 108 -5.18 -10.10 -14.29
CA ASN A 108 -5.31 -11.43 -14.89
C ASN A 108 -6.74 -11.75 -15.38
N GLY A 109 -7.68 -10.80 -15.27
CA GLY A 109 -9.07 -10.98 -15.70
C GLY A 109 -9.86 -12.00 -14.86
N LEU A 110 -9.38 -12.34 -13.67
CA LEU A 110 -10.07 -13.24 -12.73
C LEU A 110 -11.19 -12.52 -11.95
N LYS A 111 -11.11 -11.20 -11.87
CA LYS A 111 -12.09 -10.34 -11.20
C LYS A 111 -12.34 -9.08 -12.02
N GLU A 112 -13.61 -8.70 -12.15
CA GLU A 112 -13.99 -7.43 -12.77
C GLU A 112 -13.67 -6.25 -11.84
N ASP A 113 -13.28 -5.12 -12.42
CA ASP A 113 -13.15 -3.86 -11.69
C ASP A 113 -14.55 -3.34 -11.32
N ASP A 114 -14.81 -3.25 -10.01
CA ASP A 114 -16.07 -2.74 -9.47
C ASP A 114 -16.14 -1.21 -9.46
N GLY A 115 -15.07 -0.53 -9.88
CA GLY A 115 -14.96 0.93 -9.91
C GLY A 115 -14.89 1.56 -8.52
N ILE A 116 -14.77 0.77 -7.45
CA ILE A 116 -14.61 1.27 -6.08
C ILE A 116 -13.12 1.55 -5.85
N PRO A 117 -12.72 2.80 -5.55
CA PRO A 117 -11.33 3.15 -5.30
C PRO A 117 -10.72 2.24 -4.24
N CYS A 118 -9.55 1.70 -4.55
CA CYS A 118 -8.82 0.75 -3.71
C CYS A 118 -7.44 1.31 -3.39
N PHE A 119 -7.12 1.37 -2.11
CA PHE A 119 -5.86 1.85 -1.56
C PHE A 119 -5.25 0.77 -0.67
N TYR A 120 -4.01 0.96 -0.25
CA TYR A 120 -3.35 0.05 0.68
C TYR A 120 -2.52 0.78 1.72
N THR A 121 -2.19 0.06 2.79
CA THR A 121 -1.41 0.59 3.91
C THR A 121 -0.13 -0.22 4.13
N CYS A 122 0.94 0.49 4.52
CA CYS A 122 2.23 -0.09 4.86
C CYS A 122 2.65 0.22 6.29
N VAL A 123 2.61 1.51 6.66
CA VAL A 123 3.09 2.04 7.93
C VAL A 123 2.09 3.03 8.50
N GLU A 124 2.04 3.14 9.82
CA GLU A 124 1.26 4.16 10.51
C GLU A 124 2.00 5.50 10.52
N TYR A 125 1.27 6.59 10.34
CA TYR A 125 1.76 7.95 10.51
C TYR A 125 1.20 8.57 11.80
N LYS A 126 2.07 8.81 12.78
CA LYS A 126 1.72 9.53 14.01
C LYS A 126 1.73 11.02 13.73
N ALA A 127 0.60 11.58 13.30
CA ALA A 127 0.45 12.97 12.88
C ALA A 127 0.86 13.96 13.97
N ALA A 128 0.53 13.67 15.23
CA ALA A 128 0.92 14.49 16.38
C ALA A 128 2.44 14.58 16.57
N LYS A 129 3.17 13.50 16.25
CA LYS A 129 4.63 13.40 16.38
C LYS A 129 5.37 13.63 15.07
N ARG A 130 4.65 13.70 13.94
CA ARG A 130 5.19 13.73 12.58
C ARG A 130 6.19 12.59 12.33
N ALA A 131 5.84 11.39 12.78
CA ALA A 131 6.72 10.22 12.76
C ALA A 131 6.00 8.98 12.20
N PHE A 132 6.76 8.05 11.64
CA PHE A 132 6.25 6.78 11.10
C PHE A 132 6.45 5.63 12.08
N HIS A 133 5.58 4.64 12.03
CA HIS A 133 5.68 3.42 12.83
C HIS A 133 5.25 2.17 12.01
N PRO A 134 6.04 1.08 12.01
CA PRO A 134 7.36 0.97 12.62
C PRO A 134 8.37 1.92 11.95
N ASP A 135 9.43 2.26 12.68
CA ASP A 135 10.52 3.12 12.21
C ASP A 135 11.46 2.40 11.22
N ARG A 136 11.39 1.06 11.21
CA ARG A 136 12.11 0.18 10.28
C ARG A 136 11.12 -0.72 9.57
N ILE A 137 11.34 -0.87 8.28
CA ILE A 137 10.56 -1.72 7.40
C ILE A 137 11.51 -2.58 6.57
N ASP A 138 11.01 -3.73 6.14
CA ASP A 138 11.77 -4.63 5.28
C ASP A 138 12.07 -3.92 3.95
N VAL A 139 13.31 -4.07 3.52
CA VAL A 139 13.82 -3.53 2.26
C VAL A 139 14.28 -4.68 1.39
N TYR A 140 14.20 -4.46 0.08
CA TYR A 140 14.52 -5.45 -0.93
C TYR A 140 15.46 -4.83 -1.96
N CYS A 141 16.01 -5.71 -2.78
CA CYS A 141 16.89 -5.37 -3.90
C CYS A 141 18.20 -4.71 -3.44
N CYS A 142 19.16 -4.60 -4.35
CA CYS A 142 20.41 -3.90 -4.10
C CYS A 142 20.23 -2.39 -3.82
N CYS A 143 19.06 -1.81 -4.13
CA CYS A 143 18.73 -0.42 -3.82
C CYS A 143 18.25 -0.19 -2.38
N ASN A 144 18.02 -1.26 -1.60
CA ASN A 144 17.53 -1.20 -0.21
C ASN A 144 16.28 -0.33 -0.06
N MET A 145 15.31 -0.53 -0.95
CA MET A 145 14.02 0.17 -0.91
C MET A 145 12.91 -0.75 -0.40
N PRO A 146 11.93 -0.20 0.32
CA PRO A 146 10.72 -0.95 0.67
C PRO A 146 9.97 -1.43 -0.58
N TYR A 147 9.22 -2.52 -0.45
CA TYR A 147 8.42 -3.05 -1.53
C TYR A 147 7.31 -2.06 -1.96
N ASN A 148 7.28 -1.76 -3.26
CA ASN A 148 6.26 -0.97 -3.92
C ASN A 148 5.47 -1.87 -4.90
N PRO A 149 4.16 -2.11 -4.67
CA PRO A 149 3.32 -2.91 -5.56
C PRO A 149 3.23 -2.42 -7.01
N ASP A 150 3.58 -1.16 -7.29
CA ASP A 150 3.59 -0.60 -8.65
C ASP A 150 4.88 -0.93 -9.44
N LEU A 151 5.87 -1.53 -8.79
CA LEU A 151 7.17 -1.84 -9.38
C LEU A 151 7.37 -3.35 -9.46
N ASP A 152 7.45 -3.88 -10.68
CA ASP A 152 7.71 -5.30 -10.90
C ASP A 152 9.08 -5.71 -10.35
N MET A 153 9.10 -6.84 -9.65
CA MET A 153 10.31 -7.45 -9.10
C MET A 153 10.41 -8.92 -9.50
N ILE A 154 11.64 -9.42 -9.58
CA ILE A 154 11.94 -10.82 -9.81
C ILE A 154 12.68 -11.43 -8.62
N GLN A 155 12.30 -12.64 -8.22
CA GLN A 155 12.94 -13.35 -7.13
C GLN A 155 14.18 -14.10 -7.61
N CYS A 156 15.29 -13.97 -6.88
CA CYS A 156 16.47 -14.80 -7.11
C CYS A 156 16.26 -16.21 -6.56
N THR A 157 16.52 -17.22 -7.38
CA THR A 157 16.42 -18.65 -6.99
C THR A 157 17.49 -19.11 -5.99
N CYS A 158 18.45 -18.27 -5.65
CA CYS A 158 19.58 -18.62 -4.77
C CYS A 158 19.49 -17.98 -3.39
N CYS A 159 19.18 -16.68 -3.30
CA CYS A 159 19.07 -15.97 -2.02
C CYS A 159 17.62 -15.65 -1.63
N GLU A 160 16.65 -15.95 -2.50
CA GLU A 160 15.22 -15.68 -2.29
C GLU A 160 14.83 -14.20 -2.16
N ASP A 161 15.80 -13.28 -2.31
CA ASP A 161 15.56 -11.83 -2.37
C ASP A 161 14.99 -11.38 -3.72
N PHE A 162 14.35 -10.22 -3.73
CA PHE A 162 13.63 -9.64 -4.87
C PHE A 162 14.40 -8.48 -5.47
N PHE A 163 14.38 -8.36 -6.79
CA PHE A 163 15.10 -7.32 -7.52
C PHE A 163 14.23 -6.61 -8.54
N HIS A 164 14.27 -5.28 -8.57
CA HIS A 164 13.63 -4.50 -9.64
C HIS A 164 14.32 -4.76 -10.98
N ALA A 165 13.56 -4.84 -12.07
CA ALA A 165 14.10 -5.04 -13.42
C ALA A 165 15.23 -4.03 -13.74
N ALA A 166 14.96 -2.75 -13.53
CA ALA A 166 15.94 -1.68 -13.78
C ALA A 166 17.23 -1.83 -12.95
N CYS A 167 17.15 -2.33 -11.72
CA CYS A 167 18.31 -2.52 -10.84
C CYS A 167 19.23 -3.67 -11.30
N ILE A 168 18.70 -4.60 -12.09
CA ILE A 168 19.45 -5.73 -12.67
C ILE A 168 19.74 -5.52 -14.16
N GLY A 169 19.43 -4.33 -14.70
CA GLY A 169 19.66 -4.01 -16.12
C GLY A 169 18.70 -4.70 -17.08
N ALA A 170 17.51 -5.10 -16.61
CA ALA A 170 16.45 -5.70 -17.42
C ALA A 170 15.26 -4.73 -17.58
N THR A 171 14.36 -5.06 -18.51
CA THR A 171 13.04 -4.42 -18.62
C THR A 171 11.94 -5.28 -17.98
N ASN A 172 10.77 -4.69 -17.70
CA ASN A 172 9.66 -5.43 -17.12
C ASN A 172 9.16 -6.55 -18.06
N GLU A 173 9.24 -6.34 -19.38
CA GLU A 173 8.88 -7.35 -20.39
C GLU A 173 9.80 -8.58 -20.38
N GLU A 174 11.04 -8.42 -19.91
CA GLU A 174 12.02 -9.51 -19.83
C GLU A 174 11.84 -10.36 -18.56
N LEU A 175 11.22 -9.82 -17.50
CA LEU A 175 11.08 -10.52 -16.21
C LEU A 175 10.40 -11.90 -16.31
N PRO A 176 9.30 -12.09 -17.07
CA PRO A 176 8.68 -13.41 -17.19
C PRO A 176 9.63 -14.46 -17.80
N TYR A 177 10.44 -14.05 -18.78
CA TYR A 177 11.43 -14.93 -19.40
C TYR A 177 12.56 -15.27 -18.44
N LEU A 178 13.11 -14.27 -17.73
CA LEU A 178 14.14 -14.47 -16.71
C LEU A 178 13.66 -15.36 -15.57
N SER A 179 12.40 -15.21 -15.14
CA SER A 179 11.78 -16.04 -14.13
C SER A 179 11.71 -17.51 -14.57
N ASN A 180 11.29 -17.77 -15.81
CA ASN A 180 11.25 -19.12 -16.39
C ASN A 180 12.63 -19.78 -16.50
N LEU A 181 13.69 -18.99 -16.69
CA LEU A 181 15.07 -19.49 -16.72
C LEU A 181 15.67 -19.72 -15.32
N GLY A 182 14.98 -19.35 -14.24
CA GLY A 182 15.49 -19.44 -12.88
C GLY A 182 16.55 -18.37 -12.59
N PHE A 183 16.12 -17.10 -12.59
CA PHE A 183 16.98 -15.94 -12.33
C PHE A 183 17.90 -16.11 -11.10
N VAL A 184 19.16 -15.70 -11.26
CA VAL A 184 20.18 -15.65 -10.20
C VAL A 184 20.76 -14.23 -10.17
N CYS A 185 20.76 -13.57 -9.01
CA CYS A 185 21.29 -12.21 -8.89
C CYS A 185 22.81 -12.18 -9.06
N MET A 186 23.34 -10.98 -9.35
CA MET A 186 24.77 -10.77 -9.60
C MET A 186 25.64 -11.26 -8.43
N GLU A 187 25.24 -10.97 -7.20
CA GLU A 187 25.99 -11.37 -6.00
C GLU A 187 26.09 -12.90 -5.88
N CYS A 188 24.98 -13.62 -6.09
CA CYS A 188 24.97 -15.07 -6.06
C CYS A 188 25.72 -15.69 -7.23
N ALA A 189 25.67 -15.08 -8.42
CA ALA A 189 26.45 -15.52 -9.57
C ALA A 189 27.97 -15.41 -9.30
N MET A 190 28.41 -14.25 -8.82
CA MET A 190 29.82 -14.01 -8.45
C MET A 190 30.30 -14.93 -7.32
N ALA A 191 29.46 -15.17 -6.31
CA ALA A 191 29.80 -16.09 -5.21
C ALA A 191 30.01 -17.53 -5.70
N LYS A 192 29.20 -17.99 -6.68
CA LYS A 192 29.36 -19.32 -7.29
C LYS A 192 30.66 -19.44 -8.08
N GLU A 193 31.04 -18.40 -8.84
CA GLU A 193 32.30 -18.37 -9.59
C GLU A 193 33.52 -18.39 -8.66
N ALA A 194 33.51 -17.59 -7.60
CA ALA A 194 34.57 -17.56 -6.60
C ALA A 194 34.73 -18.91 -5.87
N ALA A 195 33.62 -19.60 -5.59
CA ALA A 195 33.65 -20.93 -4.98
C ALA A 195 34.15 -22.03 -5.93
N GLY A 196 33.97 -21.86 -7.25
CA GLY A 196 34.50 -22.76 -8.28
C GLY A 196 35.99 -22.55 -8.60
N ALA A 197 36.59 -21.46 -8.11
CA ALA A 197 37.98 -21.08 -8.36
C ALA A 197 38.90 -21.42 -7.17
N LEU A 198 39.01 -22.71 -6.80
CA LEU A 198 40.19 -23.19 -6.04
C LEU A 198 41.28 -23.68 -7.02
N PRO A 199 42.55 -23.37 -6.74
CA PRO A 199 43.59 -23.33 -7.76
C PRO A 199 44.02 -24.72 -8.19
N GLY A 200 44.07 -24.93 -9.51
CA GLY A 200 44.85 -25.98 -10.10
C GLY A 200 46.31 -25.86 -9.63
N THR A 201 46.70 -26.72 -8.69
CA THR A 201 48.10 -27.06 -8.52
C THR A 201 48.50 -27.84 -9.77
N TYR A 202 49.15 -27.15 -10.71
CA TYR A 202 49.98 -27.78 -11.72
C TYR A 202 50.93 -28.77 -11.03
N ARG A 203 50.65 -30.06 -11.14
CA ARG A 203 51.68 -31.09 -10.95
C ARG A 203 52.40 -31.22 -12.30
N LYS A 204 53.62 -30.68 -12.35
CA LYS A 204 54.67 -31.24 -13.20
C LYS A 204 55.23 -32.48 -12.52
#